data_AF-A0A3D5E646-F1
#
_entry.id   AF-A0A3D5E646-F1
#
_cell.length_a   1.000
_cell.length_b   1.000
_cell.length_c   1.000
_cell.angle_alpha   90.00
_cell.angle_beta   90.00
_cell.angle_gamma   90.00
#
_symmetry.space_group_name_H-M   'P 1'
#
loop_
_entity.id
_entity.type
_entity.pdbx_description
1 polymer ?
#
loop_
_entity_poly.entity_id
_entity_poly.type
_entity_poly.pdbx_seq_one_letter_code
_entity_poly.pdbx_strand_id
1 'polypeptide(L)'
;MIATTNILQSGYWFGKLDTRPLSLFRLFFACLLIKNAIYNIPLAGDFFSDFGYLPRLVLFDSLVRTSRFSIMDSISHTWMAVGFFMIWIVVALCLLLGYRTKLFSIINFVIVLSVHERNVYILNGADTVIRILSFWIMFVPLGNYYSIDALSKRFALYRKSSNIKDLRVNDKLHTTFVFPVRMIQLQISIIYLFSFFEKMKGESWKNGEALYYALQLKSLTLPTGDWVFEITPLWVMSALSYFTLAVEALFVFLVFFPIGQPFFKLVALGMGASFHISIALTMSIRDFSLVMLISYLIFCEPDWILEIDSKMRKSLQKLRLIIHSMNSPLWLLIAMTREADIIVDTNVTNHKQIDKFSAIYYQDGNRCQGLDAWVAVVSYFPMGNLLLYALRFDFFRLCIRSLFTVWVKYLVLPYPDSSSVILTNQQDLNTLSIDNFGRISRFIVLFGFMFGVVWYNLSYLVDTEDLDEVLPVNKSISDVVRIVGLWQRWQLFAPYPRTIDGWIVAPGKFEDGTTIDLRTGNSVNDEMKRWFWGPGMRWKKYEANLYRKQYKSIKFAWAAYYCRYYNVIESRSQGSRLATLELHYRFRRSHAPEEDLNEYETSVLWKHWCFSEYKY
;
A
#
# COMPACT_ATOMS: atom_id res chain seq x y z
N MET A 1 24.47 -5.40 -19.85
CA MET A 1 24.54 -6.66 -19.10
C MET A 1 23.22 -6.88 -18.38
N ILE A 2 22.55 -8.01 -18.60
CA ILE A 2 21.37 -8.43 -17.82
C ILE A 2 21.83 -8.67 -16.37
N ALA A 3 21.00 -8.33 -15.39
CA ALA A 3 21.34 -8.53 -13.99
C ALA A 3 21.58 -10.01 -13.70
N THR A 4 22.68 -10.31 -13.01
CA THR A 4 22.98 -11.68 -12.57
C THR A 4 22.16 -12.01 -11.32
N THR A 5 22.04 -13.29 -10.99
CA THR A 5 21.31 -13.77 -9.81
C THR A 5 22.17 -13.82 -8.55
N ASN A 6 23.50 -13.88 -8.71
CA ASN A 6 24.46 -13.94 -7.61
C ASN A 6 24.83 -12.54 -7.10
N ILE A 7 24.51 -12.24 -5.83
CA ILE A 7 24.76 -10.95 -5.17
C ILE A 7 26.23 -10.52 -5.14
N LEU A 8 27.17 -11.48 -5.23
CA LEU A 8 28.62 -11.21 -5.22
C LEU A 8 29.14 -10.67 -6.56
N GLN A 9 28.32 -10.71 -7.61
CA GLN A 9 28.69 -10.24 -8.94
C GLN A 9 28.22 -8.79 -9.16
N SER A 10 29.06 -7.97 -9.81
CA SER A 10 28.73 -6.57 -10.12
C SER A 10 27.46 -6.43 -10.96
N GLY A 11 27.18 -7.40 -11.83
CA GLY A 11 25.96 -7.47 -12.64
C GLY A 11 24.67 -7.48 -11.81
N TYR A 12 24.69 -8.02 -10.58
CA TYR A 12 23.52 -8.06 -9.70
C TYR A 12 23.08 -6.67 -9.23
N TRP A 13 24.05 -5.79 -8.96
CA TRP A 13 23.86 -4.45 -8.42
C TRP A 13 23.76 -3.38 -9.50
N PHE A 14 24.50 -3.54 -10.60
CA PHE A 14 24.66 -2.51 -11.63
C PHE A 14 24.15 -2.93 -13.02
N GLY A 15 23.54 -4.12 -13.13
CA GLY A 15 22.95 -4.62 -14.37
C GLY A 15 21.58 -4.04 -14.71
N LYS A 16 20.91 -4.72 -15.64
CA LYS A 16 19.58 -4.38 -16.13
C LYS A 16 18.55 -5.44 -15.74
N LEU A 17 17.40 -5.02 -15.20
CA LEU A 17 16.30 -5.88 -14.77
C LEU A 17 15.03 -5.59 -15.58
N ASP A 18 14.27 -6.61 -15.96
CA ASP A 18 12.94 -6.45 -16.56
C ASP A 18 11.94 -5.85 -15.54
N THR A 19 11.08 -4.96 -16.03
CA THR A 19 10.21 -4.10 -15.22
C THR A 19 8.76 -4.59 -15.13
N ARG A 20 8.46 -5.78 -15.67
CA ARG A 20 7.12 -6.40 -15.56
C ARG A 20 6.66 -6.59 -14.10
N PRO A 21 7.48 -7.15 -13.18
CA PRO A 21 7.06 -7.30 -11.79
C PRO A 21 6.74 -5.97 -11.11
N LEU A 22 7.53 -4.92 -11.42
CA LEU A 22 7.29 -3.56 -10.91
C LEU A 22 5.97 -2.97 -11.41
N SER A 23 5.60 -3.27 -12.64
CA SER A 23 4.34 -2.79 -13.23
C SER A 23 3.13 -3.48 -12.60
N LEU A 24 3.23 -4.77 -12.25
CA LEU A 24 2.20 -5.46 -11.46
C LEU A 24 2.14 -4.92 -10.03
N PHE A 25 3.28 -4.75 -9.37
CA PHE A 25 3.36 -4.12 -8.06
C PHE A 25 2.63 -2.77 -8.04
N ARG A 26 2.86 -1.90 -9.04
CA ARG A 26 2.16 -0.62 -9.18
C ARG A 26 0.64 -0.76 -9.15
N LEU A 27 0.08 -1.74 -9.87
CA LEU A 27 -1.38 -1.94 -9.94
C LEU A 27 -1.95 -2.24 -8.55
N PHE A 28 -1.42 -3.26 -7.88
CA PHE A 28 -1.92 -3.66 -6.57
C PHE A 28 -1.64 -2.60 -5.49
N PHE A 29 -0.47 -1.96 -5.53
CA PHE A 29 -0.13 -0.89 -4.61
C PHE A 29 -1.03 0.33 -4.80
N ALA A 30 -1.34 0.72 -6.04
CA ALA A 30 -2.28 1.81 -6.31
C ALA A 30 -3.71 1.48 -5.84
N CYS A 31 -4.19 0.24 -5.99
CA CYS A 31 -5.46 -0.19 -5.42
C CYS A 31 -5.47 -0.06 -3.88
N LEU A 32 -4.38 -0.44 -3.21
CA LEU A 32 -4.24 -0.27 -1.76
C LEU A 32 -4.25 1.21 -1.34
N LEU A 33 -3.60 2.09 -2.11
CA LEU A 33 -3.61 3.53 -1.89
C LEU A 33 -5.02 4.12 -2.04
N ILE A 34 -5.76 3.74 -3.08
CA ILE A 34 -7.15 4.16 -3.29
C ILE A 34 -8.03 3.73 -2.11
N LYS A 35 -7.92 2.46 -1.69
CA LYS A 35 -8.62 1.95 -0.51
C LYS A 35 -8.31 2.80 0.73
N ASN A 36 -7.02 3.09 0.97
CA ASN A 36 -6.61 3.89 2.13
C ASN A 36 -7.15 5.32 2.06
N ALA A 37 -7.13 5.96 0.90
CA ALA A 37 -7.71 7.28 0.72
C ALA A 37 -9.22 7.29 1.03
N ILE A 38 -9.97 6.32 0.48
CA ILE A 38 -11.41 6.16 0.76
C ILE A 38 -11.69 5.93 2.24
N TYR A 39 -10.88 5.09 2.91
CA TYR A 39 -11.08 4.75 4.32
C TYR A 39 -10.79 5.93 5.27
N ASN A 40 -10.07 6.96 4.83
CA ASN A 40 -9.87 8.17 5.63
C ASN A 40 -10.98 9.21 5.46
N ILE A 41 -11.81 9.13 4.40
CA ILE A 41 -12.94 10.06 4.19
C ILE A 41 -13.92 10.08 5.38
N PRO A 42 -14.46 8.96 5.87
CA PRO A 42 -15.39 8.98 7.00
C PRO A 42 -14.74 9.40 8.32
N LEU A 43 -13.40 9.44 8.37
CA LEU A 43 -12.61 9.82 9.54
C LEU A 43 -12.07 11.26 9.45
N ALA A 44 -12.38 11.97 8.37
CA ALA A 44 -11.83 13.30 8.10
C ALA A 44 -12.19 14.30 9.21
N GLY A 45 -13.43 14.26 9.69
CA GLY A 45 -13.89 15.11 10.80
C GLY A 45 -13.17 14.77 12.10
N ASP A 46 -13.15 13.49 12.46
CA ASP A 46 -12.61 12.99 13.73
C ASP A 46 -11.11 13.23 13.89
N PHE A 47 -10.32 12.93 12.86
CA PHE A 47 -8.85 12.84 12.99
C PHE A 47 -8.07 13.88 12.19
N PHE A 48 -8.70 14.56 11.24
CA PHE A 48 -8.02 15.46 10.29
C PHE A 48 -8.58 16.89 10.28
N SER A 49 -9.52 17.22 11.17
CA SER A 49 -10.09 18.57 11.32
C SER A 49 -9.88 19.16 12.72
N ASP A 50 -10.04 20.48 12.84
CA ASP A 50 -10.02 21.21 14.12
C ASP A 50 -11.28 20.94 14.97
N PHE A 51 -12.34 20.40 14.35
CA PHE A 51 -13.57 20.00 15.04
C PHE A 51 -13.48 18.61 15.66
N GLY A 52 -12.44 17.83 15.33
CA GLY A 52 -12.26 16.47 15.80
C GLY A 52 -11.51 16.35 17.13
N TYR A 53 -10.91 15.18 17.31
CA TYR A 53 -10.22 14.75 18.53
C TYR A 53 -8.74 15.17 18.58
N LEU A 54 -8.18 15.59 17.43
CA LEU A 54 -6.82 16.12 17.35
C LEU A 54 -6.79 17.43 16.54
N PRO A 55 -7.25 18.54 17.15
CA PRO A 55 -7.16 19.87 16.55
C PRO A 55 -5.71 20.31 16.36
N ARG A 56 -5.45 21.16 15.37
CA ARG A 56 -4.09 21.62 15.05
C ARG A 56 -3.43 22.43 16.17
N LEU A 57 -4.21 23.17 16.96
CA LEU A 57 -3.69 23.90 18.11
C LEU A 57 -2.93 22.97 19.07
N VAL A 58 -3.46 21.77 19.31
CA VAL A 58 -2.85 20.77 20.20
C VAL A 58 -1.54 20.25 19.60
N LEU A 59 -1.50 20.08 18.26
CA LEU A 59 -0.30 19.67 17.53
C LEU A 59 0.83 20.70 17.62
N PHE A 60 0.52 21.99 17.52
CA PHE A 60 1.52 23.07 17.50
C PHE A 60 1.94 23.56 18.89
N ASP A 61 1.12 23.36 19.91
CA ASP A 61 1.44 23.80 21.27
C ASP A 61 2.26 22.75 22.02
N SER A 62 1.77 21.50 22.01
CA SER A 62 2.25 20.47 22.96
C SER A 62 2.81 19.21 22.32
N LEU A 63 2.58 19.01 21.02
CA LEU A 63 3.05 17.84 20.26
C LEU A 63 3.93 18.27 19.09
N VAL A 64 4.70 19.35 19.26
CA VAL A 64 5.50 20.00 18.20
C VAL A 64 6.39 19.00 17.47
N ARG A 65 6.35 19.06 16.14
CA ARG A 65 7.10 18.16 15.23
C ARG A 65 8.13 18.92 14.41
N THR A 66 9.20 19.42 15.05
CA THR A 66 10.18 20.35 14.43
C THR A 66 10.87 19.84 13.16
N SER A 67 11.03 18.53 12.99
CA SER A 67 11.63 17.91 11.79
C SER A 67 10.65 17.05 10.99
N ARG A 68 9.36 17.38 11.02
CA ARG A 68 8.35 16.66 10.25
C ARG A 68 7.46 17.60 9.48
N PHE A 69 7.10 17.19 8.27
CA PHE A 69 6.39 18.01 7.30
C PHE A 69 5.02 17.40 6.98
N SER A 70 3.97 18.24 6.97
CA SER A 70 2.68 17.88 6.41
C SER A 70 1.99 19.08 5.77
N ILE A 71 1.53 18.92 4.53
CA ILE A 71 0.66 19.92 3.88
C ILE A 71 -0.67 20.04 4.63
N MET A 72 -1.15 18.94 5.24
CA MET A 72 -2.43 18.92 5.94
C MET A 72 -2.41 19.70 7.27
N ASP A 73 -1.25 20.19 7.71
CA ASP A 73 -1.18 21.12 8.84
C ASP A 73 -1.85 22.47 8.52
N SER A 74 -2.06 22.78 7.23
CA SER A 74 -2.86 23.92 6.78
C SER A 74 -4.37 23.66 6.76
N ILE A 75 -4.82 22.42 6.98
CA ILE A 75 -6.22 21.99 6.84
C ILE A 75 -6.95 22.07 8.19
N SER A 76 -7.96 22.95 8.28
CA SER A 76 -8.77 23.15 9.49
C SER A 76 -10.13 22.45 9.45
N HIS A 77 -10.83 22.51 8.31
CA HIS A 77 -12.21 22.06 8.20
C HIS A 77 -12.33 20.64 7.64
N THR A 78 -13.39 19.93 8.03
CA THR A 78 -13.70 18.57 7.56
C THR A 78 -13.79 18.47 6.03
N TRP A 79 -14.46 19.42 5.38
CA TRP A 79 -14.62 19.40 3.92
C TRP A 79 -13.29 19.56 3.18
N MET A 80 -12.34 20.33 3.74
CA MET A 80 -10.99 20.49 3.18
C MET A 80 -10.21 19.17 3.28
N ALA A 81 -10.31 18.48 4.42
CA ALA A 81 -9.70 17.15 4.60
C ALA A 81 -10.32 16.12 3.63
N VAL A 82 -11.64 16.13 3.44
CA VAL A 82 -12.31 15.28 2.44
C VAL A 82 -11.81 15.61 1.03
N GLY A 83 -11.72 16.89 0.66
CA GLY A 83 -11.18 17.33 -0.62
C GLY A 83 -9.73 16.85 -0.85
N PHE A 84 -8.90 16.88 0.20
CA PHE A 84 -7.54 16.36 0.15
C PHE A 84 -7.51 14.84 -0.13
N PHE A 85 -8.39 14.07 0.51
CA PHE A 85 -8.51 12.63 0.23
C PHE A 85 -9.06 12.35 -1.18
N MET A 86 -9.96 13.18 -1.71
CA MET A 86 -10.42 13.08 -3.10
C MET A 86 -9.28 13.33 -4.09
N ILE A 87 -8.41 14.31 -3.83
CA ILE A 87 -7.18 14.53 -4.61
C ILE A 87 -6.28 13.30 -4.54
N TRP A 88 -6.12 12.70 -3.36
CA TRP A 88 -5.34 11.47 -3.22
C TRP A 88 -5.92 10.31 -4.06
N ILE A 89 -7.24 10.13 -4.07
CA ILE A 89 -7.90 9.13 -4.93
C ILE A 89 -7.56 9.38 -6.40
N VAL A 90 -7.64 10.62 -6.89
CA VAL A 90 -7.29 10.95 -8.28
C VAL A 90 -5.82 10.64 -8.57
N VAL A 91 -4.90 11.02 -7.69
CA VAL A 91 -3.46 10.73 -7.82
C VAL A 91 -3.21 9.22 -7.86
N ALA A 92 -3.85 8.46 -6.98
CA ALA A 92 -3.73 7.01 -6.92
C ALA A 92 -4.37 6.32 -8.13
N LEU A 93 -5.46 6.86 -8.69
CA LEU A 93 -6.04 6.43 -9.97
C LEU A 93 -5.10 6.69 -11.15
N CYS A 94 -4.45 7.86 -11.21
CA CYS A 94 -3.43 8.12 -12.23
C CYS A 94 -2.25 7.15 -12.12
N LEU A 95 -1.82 6.81 -10.90
CA LEU A 95 -0.85 5.74 -10.66
C LEU A 95 -1.36 4.36 -11.08
N LEU A 96 -2.62 4.01 -10.79
CA LEU A 96 -3.23 2.74 -11.17
C LEU A 96 -3.32 2.58 -12.70
N LEU A 97 -3.68 3.64 -13.40
CA LEU A 97 -3.72 3.66 -14.87
C LEU A 97 -2.33 3.81 -15.49
N GLY A 98 -1.35 4.25 -14.71
CA GLY A 98 0.03 4.45 -15.16
C GLY A 98 0.14 5.63 -16.12
N TYR A 99 -0.58 6.70 -15.80
CA TYR A 99 -0.53 7.98 -16.50
C TYR A 99 0.46 8.90 -15.79
N ARG A 100 1.46 9.42 -16.51
CA ARG A 100 2.57 10.23 -15.99
C ARG A 100 3.15 9.64 -14.69
N THR A 101 3.46 8.35 -14.74
CA THR A 101 3.68 7.50 -13.56
C THR A 101 4.74 8.07 -12.61
N LYS A 102 5.83 8.63 -13.15
CA LYS A 102 6.89 9.27 -12.37
C LYS A 102 6.40 10.50 -11.59
N LEU A 103 5.61 11.36 -12.22
CA LEU A 103 5.05 12.54 -11.57
C LEU A 103 4.10 12.13 -10.44
N PHE A 104 3.16 11.25 -10.73
CA PHE A 104 2.17 10.83 -9.73
C PHE A 104 2.77 9.95 -8.63
N SER A 105 3.92 9.28 -8.84
CA SER A 105 4.65 8.62 -7.74
C SER A 105 5.21 9.61 -6.73
N ILE A 106 5.70 10.76 -7.21
CA ILE A 106 6.24 11.83 -6.35
C ILE A 106 5.09 12.52 -5.60
N ILE A 107 4.02 12.89 -6.31
CA ILE A 107 2.85 13.52 -5.70
C ILE A 107 2.22 12.58 -4.67
N ASN A 108 2.11 11.28 -4.96
CA ASN A 108 1.60 10.29 -4.01
C ASN A 108 2.46 10.24 -2.74
N PHE A 109 3.79 10.22 -2.86
CA PHE A 109 4.65 10.22 -1.68
C PHE A 109 4.42 11.45 -0.79
N VAL A 110 4.35 12.64 -1.38
CA VAL A 110 4.09 13.89 -0.65
C VAL A 110 2.74 13.85 0.06
N ILE A 111 1.70 13.34 -0.60
CA ILE A 111 0.37 13.17 -0.01
C ILE A 111 0.41 12.17 1.15
N VAL A 112 0.95 10.96 0.94
CA VAL A 112 1.03 9.92 1.97
C VAL A 112 1.81 10.42 3.19
N LEU A 113 2.95 11.07 2.97
CA LEU A 113 3.74 11.68 4.04
C LEU A 113 2.90 12.71 4.80
N SER A 114 2.18 13.59 4.09
CA SER A 114 1.33 14.60 4.72
C SER A 114 0.20 13.99 5.56
N VAL A 115 -0.51 12.98 5.05
CA VAL A 115 -1.58 12.28 5.79
C VAL A 115 -1.02 11.65 7.05
N HIS A 116 0.11 10.94 6.93
CA HIS A 116 0.69 10.21 8.06
C HIS A 116 1.24 11.16 9.12
N GLU A 117 1.93 12.23 8.72
CA GLU A 117 2.49 13.19 9.67
C GLU A 117 1.42 14.04 10.36
N ARG A 118 0.29 14.32 9.70
CA ARG A 118 -0.84 15.05 10.28
C ARG A 118 -1.46 14.34 11.48
N ASN A 119 -1.42 13.01 11.53
CA ASN A 119 -1.88 12.27 12.69
C ASN A 119 -1.17 10.91 12.82
N VAL A 120 -0.01 10.92 13.48
CA VAL A 120 0.78 9.69 13.75
C VAL A 120 0.12 8.75 14.76
N TYR A 121 -0.86 9.23 15.54
CA TYR A 121 -1.48 8.48 16.64
C TYR A 121 -2.52 7.47 16.19
N ILE A 122 -2.91 7.49 14.91
CA ILE A 122 -3.82 6.52 14.32
C ILE A 122 -3.11 5.52 13.41
N LEU A 123 -1.78 5.63 13.27
CA LEU A 123 -0.98 4.83 12.35
C LEU A 123 -0.48 3.52 12.97
N ASN A 124 -0.39 2.48 12.14
CA ASN A 124 0.19 1.19 12.48
C ASN A 124 1.39 0.87 11.56
N GLY A 125 1.96 -0.34 11.68
CA GLY A 125 3.10 -0.76 10.86
C GLY A 125 2.82 -0.75 9.35
N ALA A 126 1.58 -0.99 8.92
CA ALA A 126 1.22 -1.00 7.51
C ALA A 126 1.36 0.39 6.88
N ASP A 127 0.95 1.43 7.62
CA ASP A 127 1.11 2.82 7.17
C ASP A 127 2.59 3.18 7.01
N THR A 128 3.46 2.68 7.90
CA THR A 128 4.91 2.83 7.76
C THR A 128 5.39 2.19 6.46
N VAL A 129 4.98 0.95 6.16
CA VAL A 129 5.34 0.26 4.90
C VAL A 129 4.82 1.01 3.67
N ILE A 130 3.57 1.46 3.67
CA ILE A 130 2.98 2.22 2.56
C ILE A 130 3.79 3.50 2.30
N ARG A 131 4.21 4.21 3.35
CA ARG A 131 4.99 5.44 3.21
C ARG A 131 6.40 5.18 2.68
N ILE A 132 7.13 4.21 3.25
CA ILE A 132 8.50 3.91 2.78
C ILE A 132 8.48 3.39 1.33
N LEU A 133 7.49 2.55 0.97
CA LEU A 133 7.36 2.09 -0.42
C LEU A 133 6.99 3.26 -1.33
N SER A 134 6.09 4.15 -0.91
CA SER A 134 5.78 5.39 -1.66
C SER A 134 7.02 6.24 -1.91
N PHE A 135 7.95 6.31 -0.94
CA PHE A 135 9.23 6.99 -1.12
C PHE A 135 10.10 6.31 -2.20
N TRP A 136 10.36 5.01 -2.03
CA TRP A 136 11.31 4.31 -2.90
C TRP A 136 10.80 4.17 -4.34
N ILE A 137 9.48 4.06 -4.54
CA ILE A 137 8.91 3.89 -5.88
C ILE A 137 9.12 5.12 -6.77
N MET A 138 9.40 6.27 -6.18
CA MET A 138 9.78 7.46 -6.95
C MET A 138 10.99 7.18 -7.82
N PHE A 139 11.89 6.26 -7.46
CA PHE A 139 13.17 6.04 -8.15
C PHE A 139 13.16 4.88 -9.15
N VAL A 140 12.03 4.20 -9.35
CA VAL A 140 11.89 3.07 -10.27
C VAL A 140 10.88 3.33 -11.39
N PRO A 141 11.10 2.80 -12.61
CA PRO A 141 10.14 2.95 -13.70
C PRO A 141 8.98 1.96 -13.53
N LEU A 142 7.86 2.44 -12.99
CA LEU A 142 6.64 1.65 -12.81
C LEU A 142 5.70 1.65 -14.03
N GLY A 143 5.95 2.51 -15.02
CA GLY A 143 5.05 2.78 -16.15
C GLY A 143 5.44 2.10 -17.46
N ASN A 144 6.27 1.05 -17.45
CA ASN A 144 6.74 0.39 -18.67
C ASN A 144 5.77 -0.67 -19.21
N TYR A 145 4.98 -1.31 -18.33
CA TYR A 145 3.94 -2.27 -18.73
C TYR A 145 2.59 -1.93 -18.07
N TYR A 146 1.50 -2.41 -18.67
CA TYR A 146 0.12 -2.24 -18.19
C TYR A 146 -0.28 -0.78 -17.88
N SER A 147 0.26 0.18 -18.63
CA SER A 147 0.17 1.61 -18.35
C SER A 147 -0.24 2.45 -19.57
N ILE A 148 -0.91 3.57 -19.31
CA ILE A 148 -1.17 4.60 -20.33
C ILE A 148 0.15 5.19 -20.86
N ASP A 149 1.19 5.31 -20.03
CA ASP A 149 2.51 5.80 -20.46
C ASP A 149 3.14 4.89 -21.52
N ALA A 150 3.10 3.57 -21.34
CA ALA A 150 3.63 2.61 -22.31
C ALA A 150 2.81 2.60 -23.61
N LEU A 151 1.49 2.72 -23.49
CA LEU A 151 0.60 2.86 -24.63
C LEU A 151 0.89 4.14 -25.43
N SER A 152 0.99 5.28 -24.74
CA SER A 152 1.25 6.59 -25.33
C SER A 152 2.61 6.64 -26.05
N LYS A 153 3.64 5.99 -25.49
CA LYS A 153 4.95 5.84 -26.14
C LYS A 153 4.86 5.09 -27.46
N ARG A 154 4.12 3.98 -27.51
CA ARG A 154 3.95 3.18 -28.74
C ARG A 154 3.19 3.94 -29.82
N PHE A 155 2.12 4.64 -29.46
CA PHE A 155 1.43 5.54 -30.39
C PHE A 155 2.33 6.67 -30.89
N ALA A 156 3.19 7.24 -30.03
CA ALA A 156 4.15 8.26 -30.46
C ALA A 156 5.23 7.71 -31.41
N LEU A 157 5.71 6.48 -31.18
CA LEU A 157 6.65 5.80 -32.08
C LEU A 157 5.99 5.50 -33.43
N TYR A 158 4.79 4.90 -33.42
CA TYR A 158 4.04 4.61 -34.64
C TYR A 158 3.76 5.86 -35.47
N ARG A 159 3.42 6.99 -34.84
CA ARG A 159 3.25 8.26 -35.55
C ARG A 159 4.50 8.76 -36.27
N LYS A 160 5.69 8.32 -35.84
CA LYS A 160 6.97 8.70 -36.46
C LYS A 160 7.43 7.70 -37.52
N SER A 161 7.18 6.40 -37.30
CA SER A 161 7.70 5.34 -38.17
C SER A 161 6.69 4.82 -39.18
N SER A 162 5.40 5.05 -38.96
CA SER A 162 4.29 4.41 -39.67
C SER A 162 4.37 2.87 -39.68
N ASN A 163 5.21 2.26 -38.83
CA ASN A 163 5.43 0.82 -38.79
C ASN A 163 4.56 0.18 -37.71
N ILE A 164 3.64 -0.69 -38.11
CA ILE A 164 2.70 -1.34 -37.18
C ILE A 164 3.40 -2.13 -36.06
N LYS A 165 4.65 -2.58 -36.28
CA LYS A 165 5.45 -3.25 -35.24
C LYS A 165 5.76 -2.32 -34.06
N ASP A 166 5.93 -1.03 -34.29
CA ASP A 166 6.20 -0.04 -33.24
C ASP A 166 4.96 0.30 -32.41
N LEU A 167 3.77 0.03 -32.94
CA LEU A 167 2.52 0.18 -32.21
C LEU A 167 2.29 -0.98 -31.23
N ARG A 168 2.79 -2.17 -31.55
CA ARG A 168 2.50 -3.42 -30.82
C ARG A 168 3.26 -3.54 -29.50
N VAL A 169 2.81 -4.47 -28.66
CA VAL A 169 3.62 -4.92 -27.51
C VAL A 169 4.89 -5.57 -28.08
N ASN A 170 6.05 -5.03 -27.72
CA ASN A 170 7.33 -5.55 -28.18
C ASN A 170 7.74 -6.77 -27.35
N ASP A 171 8.29 -7.80 -28.00
CA ASP A 171 8.88 -8.95 -27.30
C ASP A 171 10.20 -8.59 -26.60
N LYS A 172 10.84 -7.46 -26.99
CA LYS A 172 12.04 -6.94 -26.33
C LYS A 172 11.73 -6.52 -24.90
N LEU A 173 12.51 -7.06 -23.95
CA LEU A 173 12.42 -6.76 -22.52
C LEU A 173 12.63 -5.26 -22.23
N HIS A 174 11.64 -4.61 -21.63
CA HIS A 174 11.81 -3.27 -21.07
C HIS A 174 12.59 -3.37 -19.76
N THR A 175 13.90 -3.14 -19.86
CA THR A 175 14.81 -3.23 -18.73
C THR A 175 15.17 -1.87 -18.13
N THR A 176 15.48 -1.85 -16.83
CA THR A 176 15.94 -0.66 -16.09
C THR A 176 17.23 -0.95 -15.34
N PHE A 177 17.96 0.10 -14.96
CA PHE A 177 19.04 0.01 -13.98
C PHE A 177 18.50 -0.60 -12.68
N VAL A 178 19.13 -1.68 -12.21
CA VAL A 178 18.59 -2.55 -11.15
C VAL A 178 18.76 -1.99 -9.73
N PHE A 179 19.75 -1.12 -9.50
CA PHE A 179 20.11 -0.65 -8.16
C PHE A 179 18.93 -0.08 -7.34
N PRO A 180 18.04 0.80 -7.87
CA PRO A 180 16.90 1.31 -7.10
C PRO A 180 15.90 0.20 -6.71
N VAL A 181 15.78 -0.85 -7.53
CA VAL A 181 14.95 -2.02 -7.21
C VAL A 181 15.58 -2.81 -6.06
N ARG A 182 16.91 -2.98 -6.06
CA ARG A 182 17.64 -3.64 -4.95
C ARG A 182 17.47 -2.90 -3.63
N MET A 183 17.41 -1.57 -3.66
CA MET A 183 17.14 -0.80 -2.43
C MET A 183 15.74 -1.06 -1.88
N ILE A 184 14.73 -1.23 -2.73
CA ILE A 184 13.38 -1.62 -2.27
C ILE A 184 13.39 -3.03 -1.69
N GLN A 185 14.06 -3.97 -2.37
CA GLN A 185 14.18 -5.35 -1.88
C GLN A 185 14.88 -5.40 -0.52
N LEU A 186 16.00 -4.68 -0.38
CA LEU A 186 16.72 -4.55 0.88
C LEU A 186 15.86 -3.88 1.96
N GLN A 187 15.14 -2.80 1.62
CA GLN A 187 14.20 -2.14 2.53
C GLN A 187 13.17 -3.11 3.09
N ILE A 188 12.59 -3.97 2.26
CA ILE A 188 11.60 -4.98 2.69
C ILE A 188 12.28 -6.04 3.57
N SER A 189 13.46 -6.53 3.18
CA SER A 189 14.20 -7.52 3.96
C SER A 189 14.63 -7.01 5.34
N ILE A 190 14.98 -5.72 5.44
CA ILE A 190 15.33 -5.04 6.70
C ILE A 190 14.15 -5.00 7.68
N ILE A 191 12.90 -4.94 7.19
CA ILE A 191 11.71 -5.04 8.05
C ILE A 191 11.74 -6.34 8.85
N TYR A 192 11.97 -7.46 8.18
CA TYR A 192 12.07 -8.78 8.81
C TYR A 192 13.23 -8.86 9.78
N LEU A 193 14.42 -8.44 9.33
CA LEU A 193 15.65 -8.57 10.11
C LEU A 193 15.57 -7.77 11.42
N PHE A 194 15.12 -6.51 11.38
CA PHE A 194 14.98 -5.72 12.61
C PHE A 194 13.80 -6.17 13.48
N SER A 195 12.73 -6.71 12.87
CA SER A 195 11.64 -7.34 13.61
C SER A 195 12.12 -8.55 14.42
N PHE A 196 12.98 -9.39 13.82
CA PHE A 196 13.65 -10.50 14.50
C PHE A 196 14.50 -10.00 15.68
N PHE A 197 15.40 -9.04 15.45
CA PHE A 197 16.27 -8.54 16.52
C PHE A 197 15.50 -7.91 17.68
N GLU A 198 14.42 -7.17 17.42
CA GLU A 198 13.57 -6.63 18.48
C GLU A 198 12.88 -7.74 19.29
N LYS A 199 12.42 -8.82 18.64
CA LYS A 199 11.79 -9.96 19.32
C LYS A 199 12.77 -10.81 20.13
N MET A 200 14.00 -10.97 19.65
CA MET A 200 15.03 -11.76 20.33
C MET A 200 15.42 -11.21 21.70
N LYS A 201 15.06 -9.97 22.01
CA LYS A 201 15.21 -9.39 23.36
C LYS A 201 14.23 -9.96 24.37
N GLY A 202 13.06 -10.44 23.96
CA GLY A 202 12.02 -10.90 24.88
C GLY A 202 12.02 -12.41 25.13
N GLU A 203 12.00 -12.79 26.41
CA GLU A 203 11.92 -14.18 26.87
C GLU A 203 10.71 -14.95 26.31
N SER A 204 9.55 -14.31 26.13
CA SER A 204 8.37 -14.96 25.55
C SER A 204 8.62 -15.51 24.14
N TRP A 205 9.49 -14.87 23.36
CA TRP A 205 9.87 -15.37 22.04
C TRP A 205 10.89 -16.50 22.14
N LYS A 206 11.86 -16.38 23.05
CA LYS A 206 12.89 -17.42 23.28
C LYS A 206 12.30 -18.72 23.81
N ASN A 207 11.22 -18.65 24.58
CA ASN A 207 10.51 -19.79 25.14
C ASN A 207 9.40 -20.33 24.21
N GLY A 208 9.09 -19.64 23.11
CA GLY A 208 8.03 -20.02 22.17
C GLY A 208 6.60 -19.66 22.62
N GLU A 209 6.43 -18.91 23.69
CA GLU A 209 5.10 -18.56 24.24
C GLU A 209 4.48 -17.31 23.59
N ALA A 210 5.23 -16.58 22.77
CA ALA A 210 4.81 -15.27 22.28
C ALA A 210 3.46 -15.29 21.53
N LEU A 211 3.22 -16.29 20.68
CA LEU A 211 1.96 -16.38 19.94
C LEU A 211 0.76 -16.67 20.86
N TYR A 212 0.97 -17.44 21.94
CA TYR A 212 -0.05 -17.71 22.94
C TYR A 212 -0.57 -16.40 23.55
N TYR A 213 0.33 -15.51 23.99
CA TYR A 213 -0.06 -14.19 24.51
C TYR A 213 -0.63 -13.27 23.43
N ALA A 214 -0.07 -13.28 22.21
CA ALA A 214 -0.55 -12.43 21.13
C ALA A 214 -2.00 -12.73 20.73
N LEU A 215 -2.41 -14.01 20.75
CA LEU A 215 -3.77 -14.44 20.42
C LEU A 215 -4.78 -14.24 21.58
N GLN A 216 -4.33 -13.92 22.79
CA GLN A 216 -5.22 -13.48 23.87
C GLN A 216 -5.70 -12.03 23.72
N LEU A 217 -5.04 -11.24 22.86
CA LEU A 217 -5.38 -9.84 22.62
C LEU A 217 -6.63 -9.73 21.75
N LYS A 218 -7.81 -9.86 22.36
CA LYS A 218 -9.14 -9.81 21.73
C LYS A 218 -9.42 -8.58 20.88
N SER A 219 -8.80 -7.45 21.18
CA SER A 219 -8.87 -6.28 20.31
C SER A 219 -8.16 -6.51 18.98
N LEU A 220 -7.09 -7.32 18.96
CA LEU A 220 -6.19 -7.65 17.84
C LEU A 220 -6.46 -8.98 17.15
N THR A 221 -7.31 -9.85 17.67
CA THR A 221 -7.71 -11.09 16.98
C THR A 221 -8.96 -10.90 16.13
N LEU A 222 -9.09 -11.70 15.09
CA LEU A 222 -10.34 -11.96 14.37
C LEU A 222 -11.09 -13.11 15.04
N PRO A 223 -12.38 -13.33 14.76
CA PRO A 223 -13.10 -14.51 15.27
C PRO A 223 -12.42 -15.84 14.93
N THR A 224 -11.81 -15.91 13.74
CA THR A 224 -10.97 -17.02 13.29
C THR A 224 -9.69 -17.17 14.12
N GLY A 225 -9.10 -16.07 14.60
CA GLY A 225 -7.96 -16.11 15.52
C GLY A 225 -8.35 -16.58 16.93
N ASP A 226 -9.52 -16.17 17.41
CA ASP A 226 -10.10 -16.67 18.66
C ASP A 226 -10.34 -18.19 18.57
N TRP A 227 -10.93 -18.65 17.46
CA TRP A 227 -11.12 -20.07 17.20
C TRP A 227 -9.79 -20.83 17.14
N VAL A 228 -8.78 -20.32 16.42
CA VAL A 228 -7.44 -20.92 16.37
C VAL A 228 -6.83 -21.03 17.77
N PHE A 229 -6.98 -19.99 18.60
CA PHE A 229 -6.47 -20.01 19.97
C PHE A 229 -7.08 -21.13 20.81
N GLU A 230 -8.40 -21.34 20.70
CA GLU A 230 -9.13 -22.33 21.49
C GLU A 230 -8.79 -23.78 21.11
N ILE A 231 -8.52 -24.07 19.83
CA ILE A 231 -8.30 -25.46 19.36
C ILE A 231 -6.84 -25.89 19.31
N THR A 232 -5.89 -24.95 19.38
CA THR A 232 -4.49 -25.22 19.05
C THR A 232 -3.71 -25.61 20.31
N PRO A 233 -3.10 -26.81 20.36
CA PRO A 233 -2.28 -27.22 21.50
C PRO A 233 -1.05 -26.32 21.71
N LEU A 234 -0.59 -26.21 22.96
CA LEU A 234 0.54 -25.34 23.34
C LEU A 234 1.83 -25.63 22.55
N TRP A 235 2.14 -26.89 22.26
CA TRP A 235 3.32 -27.24 21.47
C TRP A 235 3.24 -26.72 20.02
N VAL A 236 2.05 -26.65 19.44
CA VAL A 236 1.83 -26.06 18.12
C VAL A 236 1.98 -24.55 18.19
N MET A 237 1.45 -23.89 19.23
CA MET A 237 1.66 -22.45 19.46
C MET A 237 3.16 -22.14 19.58
N SER A 238 3.90 -22.98 20.29
CA SER A 238 5.35 -22.88 20.41
C SER A 238 6.06 -23.00 19.06
N ALA A 239 5.72 -24.03 18.28
CA ALA A 239 6.25 -24.21 16.93
C ALA A 239 5.95 -23.01 16.01
N LEU A 240 4.75 -22.42 16.09
CA LEU A 240 4.37 -21.24 15.31
C LEU A 240 5.10 -19.96 15.77
N SER A 241 5.39 -19.81 17.07
CA SER A 241 6.24 -18.73 17.59
C SER A 241 7.65 -18.83 17.01
N TYR A 242 8.25 -20.03 17.02
CA TYR A 242 9.58 -20.23 16.42
C TYR A 242 9.56 -20.11 14.89
N PHE A 243 8.49 -20.55 14.22
CA PHE A 243 8.31 -20.32 12.80
C PHE A 243 8.33 -18.83 12.46
N THR A 244 7.67 -17.99 13.27
CA THR A 244 7.72 -16.53 13.11
C THR A 244 9.14 -16.00 13.17
N LEU A 245 9.94 -16.41 14.17
CA LEU A 245 11.34 -16.03 14.28
C LEU A 245 12.18 -16.54 13.10
N ALA A 246 11.94 -17.77 12.65
CA ALA A 246 12.64 -18.36 11.50
C ALA A 246 12.37 -17.59 10.21
N VAL A 247 11.10 -17.22 9.93
CA VAL A 247 10.78 -16.38 8.77
C VAL A 247 11.48 -15.04 8.86
N GLU A 248 11.42 -14.37 10.01
CA GLU A 248 12.01 -13.03 10.19
C GLU A 248 13.54 -13.03 10.10
N ALA A 249 14.21 -14.07 10.61
CA ALA A 249 15.65 -14.22 10.50
C ALA A 249 16.09 -14.61 9.09
N LEU A 250 15.44 -15.61 8.48
CA LEU A 250 15.92 -16.24 7.25
C LEU A 250 15.56 -15.49 5.98
N PHE A 251 14.50 -14.67 5.97
CA PHE A 251 13.98 -14.04 4.75
C PHE A 251 15.07 -13.28 3.99
N VAL A 252 15.87 -12.44 4.67
CA VAL A 252 16.95 -11.66 4.05
C VAL A 252 18.03 -12.57 3.46
N PHE A 253 18.44 -13.61 4.16
CA PHE A 253 19.50 -14.52 3.69
C PHE A 253 19.05 -15.33 2.49
N LEU A 254 17.81 -15.82 2.48
CA LEU A 254 17.27 -16.65 1.40
C LEU A 254 17.06 -15.85 0.10
N VAL A 255 16.53 -14.62 0.15
CA VAL A 255 16.30 -13.81 -1.06
C VAL A 255 17.61 -13.28 -1.68
N PHE A 256 18.67 -13.17 -0.88
CA PHE A 256 19.99 -12.69 -1.31
C PHE A 256 21.06 -13.80 -1.36
N PHE A 257 20.68 -15.07 -1.14
CA PHE A 257 21.64 -16.17 -1.12
C PHE A 257 22.38 -16.26 -2.47
N PRO A 258 23.72 -16.36 -2.49
CA PRO A 258 24.50 -16.22 -3.73
C PRO A 258 24.37 -17.41 -4.69
N ILE A 259 23.92 -18.57 -4.21
CA ILE A 259 23.84 -19.85 -4.94
C ILE A 259 22.39 -20.35 -4.90
N GLY A 260 21.94 -21.12 -5.90
CA GLY A 260 20.60 -21.74 -5.87
C GLY A 260 19.44 -20.77 -6.08
N GLN A 261 19.69 -19.57 -6.60
CA GLN A 261 18.63 -18.67 -7.07
C GLN A 261 18.07 -19.18 -8.42
N PRO A 262 16.75 -19.11 -8.67
CA PRO A 262 15.74 -18.41 -7.87
C PRO A 262 15.00 -19.31 -6.83
N PHE A 263 15.44 -20.56 -6.61
CA PHE A 263 14.76 -21.49 -5.71
C PHE A 263 14.68 -20.96 -4.26
N PHE A 264 15.79 -20.50 -3.68
CA PHE A 264 15.77 -19.98 -2.30
C PHE A 264 14.91 -18.72 -2.15
N LYS A 265 14.85 -17.88 -3.18
CA LYS A 265 13.90 -16.78 -3.22
C LYS A 265 12.45 -17.27 -3.22
N LEU A 266 12.13 -18.29 -4.01
CA LEU A 266 10.79 -18.88 -4.01
C LEU A 266 10.43 -19.42 -2.62
N VAL A 267 11.35 -20.10 -1.94
CA VAL A 267 11.18 -20.57 -0.56
C VAL A 267 10.90 -19.40 0.39
N ALA A 268 11.71 -18.33 0.32
CA ALA A 268 11.53 -17.14 1.16
C ALA A 268 10.16 -16.47 0.95
N LEU A 269 9.75 -16.31 -0.31
CA LEU A 269 8.45 -15.74 -0.65
C LEU A 269 7.30 -16.64 -0.22
N GLY A 270 7.44 -17.97 -0.34
CA GLY A 270 6.45 -18.94 0.14
C GLY A 270 6.28 -18.88 1.65
N MET A 271 7.38 -18.90 2.40
CA MET A 271 7.39 -18.78 3.86
C MET A 271 6.82 -17.43 4.33
N GLY A 272 7.25 -16.34 3.70
CA GLY A 272 6.74 -15.00 4.01
C GLY A 272 5.25 -14.85 3.68
N ALA A 273 4.80 -15.46 2.57
CA ALA A 273 3.39 -15.41 2.17
C ALA A 273 2.52 -16.22 3.12
N SER A 274 2.93 -17.44 3.50
CA SER A 274 2.19 -18.23 4.48
C SER A 274 2.09 -17.49 5.81
N PHE A 275 3.19 -16.91 6.29
CA PHE A 275 3.22 -16.08 7.49
C PHE A 275 2.21 -14.92 7.45
N HIS A 276 2.22 -14.11 6.38
CA HIS A 276 1.30 -12.97 6.27
C HIS A 276 -0.15 -13.36 6.02
N ILE A 277 -0.40 -14.43 5.28
CA ILE A 277 -1.75 -14.98 5.08
C ILE A 277 -2.30 -15.47 6.42
N SER A 278 -1.51 -16.19 7.22
CA SER A 278 -1.93 -16.61 8.56
C SER A 278 -2.30 -15.40 9.42
N ILE A 279 -1.47 -14.36 9.46
CA ILE A 279 -1.80 -13.12 10.19
C ILE A 279 -3.08 -12.46 9.65
N ALA A 280 -3.26 -12.41 8.32
CA ALA A 280 -4.45 -11.81 7.72
C ALA A 280 -5.74 -12.57 8.06
N LEU A 281 -5.62 -13.89 8.26
CA LEU A 281 -6.73 -14.77 8.61
C LEU A 281 -7.01 -14.80 10.10
N THR A 282 -6.04 -14.55 10.99
CA THR A 282 -6.24 -14.67 12.45
C THR A 282 -6.24 -13.34 13.20
N MET A 283 -5.61 -12.29 12.66
CA MET A 283 -5.41 -11.04 13.37
C MET A 283 -6.04 -9.84 12.65
N SER A 284 -6.65 -8.96 13.45
CA SER A 284 -7.19 -7.66 13.02
C SER A 284 -6.07 -6.61 12.97
N ILE A 285 -5.12 -6.83 12.05
CA ILE A 285 -4.02 -5.90 11.74
C ILE A 285 -4.23 -5.34 10.34
N ARG A 286 -4.83 -4.15 10.29
CA ARG A 286 -5.18 -3.48 9.04
C ARG A 286 -3.98 -3.33 8.11
N ASP A 287 -4.16 -3.78 6.87
CA ASP A 287 -3.29 -3.59 5.70
C ASP A 287 -1.86 -4.14 5.78
N PHE A 288 -1.37 -4.58 6.94
CA PHE A 288 0.04 -4.99 7.09
C PHE A 288 0.36 -6.22 6.25
N SER A 289 -0.40 -7.30 6.42
CA SER A 289 -0.23 -8.49 5.59
C SER A 289 -0.42 -8.19 4.10
N LEU A 290 -1.41 -7.36 3.76
CA LEU A 290 -1.72 -7.02 2.37
C LEU A 290 -0.57 -6.26 1.70
N VAL A 291 -0.03 -5.22 2.35
CA VAL A 291 1.08 -4.44 1.77
C VAL A 291 2.35 -5.28 1.66
N MET A 292 2.62 -6.17 2.63
CA MET A 292 3.76 -7.07 2.57
C MET A 292 3.64 -8.08 1.42
N LEU A 293 2.48 -8.71 1.24
CA LEU A 293 2.21 -9.59 0.10
C LEU A 293 2.33 -8.86 -1.25
N ILE A 294 1.82 -7.62 -1.34
CA ILE A 294 2.00 -6.79 -2.55
C ILE A 294 3.49 -6.53 -2.81
N SER A 295 4.26 -6.23 -1.76
CA SER A 295 5.70 -5.92 -1.87
C SER A 295 6.52 -7.09 -2.44
N TYR A 296 6.07 -8.34 -2.26
CA TYR A 296 6.73 -9.53 -2.79
C TYR A 296 6.76 -9.59 -4.31
N LEU A 297 5.83 -8.90 -5.00
CA LEU A 297 5.86 -8.77 -6.45
C LEU A 297 7.18 -8.14 -6.96
N ILE A 298 7.87 -7.36 -6.12
CA ILE A 298 9.16 -6.75 -6.46
C ILE A 298 10.30 -7.79 -6.47
N PHE A 299 10.11 -8.95 -5.83
CA PHE A 299 11.07 -10.04 -5.83
C PHE A 299 10.81 -11.06 -6.95
N CYS A 300 9.59 -11.13 -7.48
CA CYS A 300 9.21 -12.11 -8.50
C CYS A 300 10.11 -12.05 -9.75
N GLU A 301 10.48 -13.21 -10.25
CA GLU A 301 11.18 -13.30 -11.54
C GLU A 301 10.23 -13.00 -12.70
N PRO A 302 10.70 -12.28 -13.74
CA PRO A 302 9.88 -12.00 -14.92
C PRO A 302 9.32 -13.26 -15.60
N ASP A 303 10.10 -14.34 -15.62
CA ASP A 303 9.72 -15.61 -16.25
C ASP A 303 8.51 -16.25 -15.54
N TRP A 304 8.39 -16.10 -14.23
CA TRP A 304 7.21 -16.59 -13.49
C TRP A 304 5.93 -15.88 -13.94
N ILE A 305 6.02 -14.56 -14.19
CA ILE A 305 4.89 -13.78 -14.70
C ILE A 305 4.52 -14.25 -16.10
N LEU A 306 5.51 -14.48 -16.98
CA LEU A 306 5.28 -14.97 -18.33
C LEU A 306 4.67 -16.38 -18.34
N GLU A 307 5.12 -17.26 -17.45
CA GLU A 307 4.58 -18.61 -17.34
C GLU A 307 3.11 -18.57 -16.88
N ILE A 308 2.80 -17.79 -15.85
CA ILE A 308 1.42 -17.56 -15.40
C ILE A 308 0.58 -16.97 -16.54
N ASP A 309 1.10 -15.96 -17.25
CA ASP A 309 0.44 -15.35 -18.40
C ASP A 309 0.13 -16.38 -19.50
N SER A 310 1.09 -17.27 -19.81
CA SER A 310 0.90 -18.33 -20.81
C SER A 310 -0.13 -19.38 -20.40
N LYS A 311 -0.21 -19.72 -19.10
CA LYS A 311 -1.22 -20.66 -18.56
C LYS A 311 -2.62 -20.03 -18.54
N MET A 312 -2.69 -18.72 -18.36
CA MET A 312 -3.95 -17.96 -18.35
C MET A 312 -4.48 -17.67 -19.76
N ARG A 313 -3.63 -17.73 -20.78
CA ARG A 313 -4.04 -17.68 -22.18
C ARG A 313 -4.49 -19.07 -22.62
N LYS A 314 -5.67 -19.18 -23.23
CA LYS A 314 -6.03 -20.41 -23.94
C LYS A 314 -5.02 -20.62 -25.09
N SER A 315 -4.69 -21.87 -25.40
CA SER A 315 -3.96 -22.22 -26.63
C SER A 315 -4.82 -21.76 -27.82
N LEU A 316 -4.31 -20.83 -28.63
CA LEU A 316 -5.14 -20.12 -29.61
C LEU A 316 -4.56 -20.21 -31.03
N GLN A 317 -5.45 -20.51 -31.97
CA GLN A 317 -5.27 -20.30 -33.41
C GLN A 317 -5.06 -18.81 -33.71
N LYS A 318 -4.37 -18.47 -34.81
CA LYS A 318 -4.02 -17.09 -35.15
C LYS A 318 -5.25 -16.32 -35.66
N LEU A 319 -5.63 -15.21 -34.99
CA LEU A 319 -6.66 -14.29 -35.48
C LEU A 319 -6.13 -13.43 -36.63
N ARG A 320 -7.00 -13.15 -37.62
CA ARG A 320 -6.75 -12.16 -38.67
C ARG A 320 -7.68 -10.96 -38.49
N LEU A 321 -7.09 -9.79 -38.33
CA LEU A 321 -7.78 -8.52 -38.18
C LEU A 321 -7.69 -7.72 -39.49
N ILE A 322 -8.83 -7.27 -40.00
CA ILE A 322 -8.89 -6.34 -41.12
C ILE A 322 -9.28 -4.95 -40.59
N ILE A 323 -8.42 -3.95 -40.82
CA ILE A 323 -8.66 -2.58 -40.37
C ILE A 323 -9.20 -1.75 -41.52
N HIS A 324 -10.45 -1.31 -41.41
CA HIS A 324 -11.12 -0.55 -42.47
C HIS A 324 -11.04 0.98 -42.30
N SER A 325 -10.67 1.50 -41.12
CA SER A 325 -10.65 2.95 -40.84
C SER A 325 -9.60 3.34 -39.79
N MET A 326 -8.99 4.51 -39.97
CA MET A 326 -8.08 5.13 -38.99
C MET A 326 -8.82 5.57 -37.71
N ASN A 327 -10.13 5.78 -37.79
CA ASN A 327 -10.98 6.10 -36.65
C ASN A 327 -11.53 4.85 -35.96
N SER A 328 -10.99 3.65 -36.27
CA SER A 328 -11.42 2.41 -35.63
C SER A 328 -10.80 2.25 -34.25
N PRO A 329 -11.59 1.88 -33.22
CA PRO A 329 -11.05 1.53 -31.90
C PRO A 329 -10.18 0.28 -31.89
N LEU A 330 -10.14 -0.50 -32.97
CA LEU A 330 -9.24 -1.65 -33.08
C LEU A 330 -7.75 -1.26 -33.09
N TRP A 331 -7.38 -0.01 -33.37
CA TRP A 331 -5.99 0.43 -33.23
C TRP A 331 -5.45 0.32 -31.79
N LEU A 332 -6.33 0.50 -30.80
CA LEU A 332 -6.00 0.27 -29.40
C LEU A 332 -5.70 -1.21 -29.10
N LEU A 333 -6.44 -2.10 -29.74
CA LEU A 333 -6.28 -3.55 -29.62
C LEU A 333 -4.91 -4.00 -30.14
N ILE A 334 -4.50 -3.48 -31.29
CA ILE A 334 -3.17 -3.71 -31.88
C ILE A 334 -2.09 -3.17 -30.95
N ALA A 335 -2.34 -1.99 -30.38
CA ALA A 335 -1.48 -1.42 -29.37
C ALA A 335 -1.52 -2.17 -28.03
N MET A 336 -2.30 -3.23 -27.86
CA MET A 336 -2.31 -4.06 -26.64
C MET A 336 -1.89 -5.51 -26.90
N THR A 337 -1.56 -5.86 -28.14
CA THR A 337 -1.26 -7.23 -28.56
C THR A 337 0.11 -7.33 -29.21
N ARG A 338 0.69 -8.54 -29.19
CA ARG A 338 1.90 -8.87 -29.94
C ARG A 338 1.55 -9.26 -31.37
N GLU A 339 2.54 -9.30 -32.24
CA GLU A 339 2.38 -9.78 -33.62
C GLU A 339 1.97 -11.27 -33.65
N ALA A 340 2.48 -12.07 -32.70
CA ALA A 340 2.09 -13.46 -32.53
C ALA A 340 0.62 -13.65 -32.10
N ASP A 341 0.02 -12.65 -31.45
CA ASP A 341 -1.35 -12.76 -30.92
C ASP A 341 -2.41 -12.49 -32.01
N ILE A 342 -2.18 -11.50 -32.89
CA ILE A 342 -3.12 -11.08 -33.93
C ILE A 342 -2.35 -10.67 -35.19
N ILE A 343 -2.61 -11.34 -36.32
CA ILE A 343 -2.13 -10.91 -37.63
C ILE A 343 -3.02 -9.78 -38.14
N VAL A 344 -2.43 -8.67 -38.57
CA VAL A 344 -3.17 -7.59 -39.23
C VAL A 344 -2.95 -7.71 -40.73
N ASP A 345 -4.04 -7.79 -41.48
CA ASP A 345 -4.00 -7.72 -42.94
C ASP A 345 -4.17 -6.27 -43.38
N THR A 346 -3.10 -5.70 -43.94
CA THR A 346 -3.07 -4.32 -44.45
C THR A 346 -3.41 -4.23 -45.94
N ASN A 347 -3.60 -5.36 -46.64
CA ASN A 347 -3.71 -5.40 -48.10
C ASN A 347 -5.13 -5.15 -48.65
N VAL A 348 -6.11 -4.75 -47.84
CA VAL A 348 -7.50 -4.64 -48.29
C VAL A 348 -7.82 -3.25 -48.84
N THR A 349 -7.76 -3.15 -50.15
CA THR A 349 -8.24 -2.07 -51.02
C THR A 349 -9.74 -1.79 -50.85
N ASN A 350 -10.10 -0.51 -50.81
CA ASN A 350 -11.37 0.08 -51.26
C ASN A 350 -12.65 -0.76 -51.03
N HIS A 351 -13.19 -0.76 -49.81
CA HIS A 351 -14.62 -1.00 -49.61
C HIS A 351 -15.25 0.24 -48.96
N LYS A 352 -15.95 1.02 -49.79
CA LYS A 352 -16.85 2.10 -49.37
C LYS A 352 -18.00 1.47 -48.55
N GLN A 353 -18.32 2.13 -47.43
CA GLN A 353 -19.33 1.80 -46.40
C GLN A 353 -19.01 0.64 -45.46
N ILE A 354 -18.27 0.89 -44.37
CA ILE A 354 -18.22 -0.08 -43.26
C ILE A 354 -18.20 0.61 -41.89
N ASP A 355 -18.96 0.02 -40.98
CA ASP A 355 -19.33 0.37 -39.61
C ASP A 355 -18.14 0.71 -38.68
N LYS A 356 -18.38 1.51 -37.63
CA LYS A 356 -17.34 1.96 -36.68
C LYS A 356 -16.75 0.82 -35.82
N PHE A 357 -17.40 -0.35 -35.79
CA PHE A 357 -17.00 -1.56 -35.08
C PHE A 357 -16.73 -2.70 -36.07
N SER A 358 -15.53 -2.71 -36.65
CA SER A 358 -15.12 -3.57 -37.77
C SER A 358 -14.99 -5.07 -37.46
N ALA A 359 -14.96 -5.87 -38.54
CA ALA A 359 -15.00 -7.34 -38.56
C ALA A 359 -13.66 -8.03 -38.23
N ILE A 360 -13.72 -9.25 -37.68
CA ILE A 360 -12.58 -10.13 -37.38
C ILE A 360 -12.81 -11.47 -38.05
N TYR A 361 -11.74 -12.03 -38.62
CA TYR A 361 -11.76 -13.31 -39.30
C TYR A 361 -10.95 -14.34 -38.51
N TYR A 362 -11.56 -15.48 -38.23
CA TYR A 362 -10.86 -16.64 -37.69
C TYR A 362 -10.06 -17.34 -38.79
N GLN A 363 -9.07 -18.14 -38.40
CA GLN A 363 -8.24 -18.92 -39.33
C GLN A 363 -9.07 -19.90 -40.19
N ASP A 364 -10.25 -20.29 -39.69
CA ASP A 364 -11.21 -21.18 -40.34
C ASP A 364 -12.13 -20.45 -41.36
N GLY A 365 -11.95 -19.14 -41.57
CA GLY A 365 -12.74 -18.32 -42.50
C GLY A 365 -14.02 -17.72 -41.91
N ASN A 366 -14.39 -18.08 -40.68
CA ASN A 366 -15.55 -17.52 -39.98
C ASN A 366 -15.36 -16.03 -39.67
N ARG A 367 -16.41 -15.21 -39.90
CA ARG A 367 -16.41 -13.75 -39.69
C ARG A 367 -17.25 -13.37 -38.48
N CYS A 368 -16.64 -12.68 -37.52
CA CYS A 368 -17.35 -11.98 -36.44
C CYS A 368 -17.36 -10.47 -36.70
N GLN A 369 -18.42 -9.78 -36.29
CA GLN A 369 -18.57 -8.33 -36.49
C GLN A 369 -19.13 -7.66 -35.24
N GLY A 370 -19.03 -6.34 -35.17
CA GLY A 370 -19.64 -5.59 -34.07
C GLY A 370 -19.07 -6.00 -32.72
N LEU A 371 -19.96 -6.24 -31.75
CA LEU A 371 -19.57 -6.64 -30.39
C LEU A 371 -18.95 -8.04 -30.34
N ASP A 372 -19.37 -8.96 -31.20
CA ASP A 372 -18.89 -10.35 -31.20
C ASP A 372 -17.43 -10.45 -31.61
N ALA A 373 -16.97 -9.54 -32.48
CA ALA A 373 -15.54 -9.36 -32.78
C ALA A 373 -14.75 -8.93 -31.53
N TRP A 374 -15.29 -8.03 -30.72
CA TRP A 374 -14.63 -7.61 -29.48
C TRP A 374 -14.66 -8.68 -28.41
N VAL A 375 -15.78 -9.42 -28.26
CA VAL A 375 -15.88 -10.61 -27.41
C VAL A 375 -14.85 -11.65 -27.83
N ALA A 376 -14.73 -11.89 -29.14
CA ALA A 376 -13.71 -12.76 -29.71
C ALA A 376 -12.32 -12.31 -29.26
N VAL A 377 -11.93 -11.05 -29.43
CA VAL A 377 -10.57 -10.63 -29.03
C VAL A 377 -10.38 -10.59 -27.52
N VAL A 378 -11.39 -10.18 -26.76
CA VAL A 378 -11.29 -10.14 -25.30
C VAL A 378 -11.02 -11.54 -24.73
N SER A 379 -11.54 -12.58 -25.38
CA SER A 379 -11.23 -13.97 -25.03
C SER A 379 -9.75 -14.36 -25.22
N TYR A 380 -8.97 -13.58 -25.98
CA TYR A 380 -7.54 -13.80 -26.25
C TYR A 380 -6.63 -13.12 -25.21
N PHE A 381 -7.17 -12.23 -24.37
CA PHE A 381 -6.39 -11.59 -23.32
C PHE A 381 -6.30 -12.46 -22.05
N PRO A 382 -5.23 -12.31 -21.26
CA PRO A 382 -5.14 -12.91 -19.92
C PRO A 382 -6.32 -12.45 -19.06
N MET A 383 -6.95 -13.36 -18.33
CA MET A 383 -8.24 -13.11 -17.63
C MET A 383 -9.41 -12.72 -18.57
N GLY A 384 -9.32 -13.00 -19.87
CA GLY A 384 -10.34 -12.69 -20.86
C GLY A 384 -11.74 -13.18 -20.45
N ASN A 385 -11.85 -14.37 -19.85
CA ASN A 385 -13.13 -14.89 -19.35
C ASN A 385 -13.77 -14.00 -18.25
N LEU A 386 -12.96 -13.35 -17.41
CA LEU A 386 -13.43 -12.45 -16.36
C LEU A 386 -13.91 -11.12 -16.97
N LEU A 387 -13.18 -10.61 -17.96
CA LEU A 387 -13.58 -9.46 -18.77
C LEU A 387 -14.85 -9.75 -19.59
N LEU A 388 -14.98 -10.96 -20.14
CA LEU A 388 -16.17 -11.43 -20.84
C LEU A 388 -17.38 -11.51 -19.91
N TYR A 389 -17.19 -11.91 -18.65
CA TYR A 389 -18.25 -11.86 -17.65
C TYR A 389 -18.70 -10.42 -17.39
N ALA A 390 -17.77 -9.48 -17.23
CA ALA A 390 -18.09 -8.05 -17.07
C ALA A 390 -18.80 -7.45 -18.31
N LEU A 391 -18.47 -7.93 -19.52
CA LEU A 391 -19.11 -7.51 -20.76
C LEU A 391 -20.55 -8.02 -20.93
N ARG A 392 -21.06 -8.89 -20.04
CA ARG A 392 -22.49 -9.25 -20.00
C ARG A 392 -23.38 -8.11 -19.54
N PHE A 393 -22.82 -7.11 -18.84
CA PHE A 393 -23.56 -5.97 -18.32
C PHE A 393 -23.55 -4.81 -19.32
N ASP A 394 -24.74 -4.31 -19.69
CA ASP A 394 -24.91 -3.21 -20.67
C ASP A 394 -24.17 -1.93 -20.30
N PHE A 395 -24.14 -1.59 -19.00
CA PHE A 395 -23.41 -0.44 -18.49
C PHE A 395 -21.91 -0.50 -18.86
N PHE A 396 -21.27 -1.65 -18.64
CA PHE A 396 -19.85 -1.84 -18.98
C PHE A 396 -19.62 -1.76 -20.49
N ARG A 397 -20.53 -2.32 -21.30
CA ARG A 397 -20.45 -2.23 -22.77
C ARG A 397 -20.52 -0.78 -23.25
N LEU A 398 -21.43 0.02 -22.69
CA LEU A 398 -21.59 1.45 -23.02
C LEU A 398 -20.36 2.28 -22.59
N CYS A 399 -19.87 2.07 -21.36
CA CYS A 399 -18.68 2.75 -20.87
C CYS A 399 -17.46 2.46 -21.72
N ILE A 400 -17.21 1.19 -22.04
CA ILE A 400 -16.09 0.74 -22.87
C ILE A 400 -16.18 1.36 -24.27
N ARG A 401 -17.35 1.30 -24.90
CA ARG A 401 -17.60 1.93 -26.22
C ARG A 401 -17.35 3.44 -26.18
N SER A 402 -17.86 4.14 -25.17
CA SER A 402 -17.68 5.59 -25.03
C SER A 402 -16.21 5.96 -24.85
N LEU A 403 -15.51 5.26 -23.95
CA LEU A 403 -14.06 5.41 -23.74
C LEU A 403 -13.26 5.20 -25.02
N PHE A 404 -13.50 4.09 -25.71
CA PHE A 404 -12.81 3.77 -26.95
C PHE A 404 -13.06 4.81 -28.04
N THR A 405 -14.31 5.27 -28.20
CA THR A 405 -14.67 6.28 -29.20
C THR A 405 -14.02 7.63 -28.91
N VAL A 406 -14.02 8.06 -27.64
CA VAL A 406 -13.37 9.31 -27.20
C VAL A 406 -11.87 9.22 -27.43
N TRP A 407 -11.24 8.11 -27.04
CA TRP A 407 -9.79 7.95 -27.14
C TRP A 407 -9.29 7.95 -28.59
N VAL A 408 -10.01 7.29 -29.49
CA VAL A 408 -9.68 7.22 -30.92
C VAL A 408 -9.93 8.55 -31.63
N LYS A 409 -10.95 9.31 -31.24
CA LYS A 409 -11.22 10.64 -31.80
C LYS A 409 -10.05 11.61 -31.61
N TYR A 410 -9.24 11.43 -30.57
CA TYR A 410 -8.06 12.26 -30.29
C TYR A 410 -6.76 11.71 -30.89
N LEU A 411 -6.80 10.55 -31.57
CA LEU A 411 -5.63 9.95 -32.20
C LEU A 411 -5.70 10.10 -33.71
N VAL A 412 -5.07 11.15 -34.23
CA VAL A 412 -4.72 11.22 -35.66
C VAL A 412 -3.54 10.28 -35.89
N LEU A 413 -3.80 9.15 -36.55
CA LEU A 413 -2.80 8.11 -36.85
C LEU A 413 -2.47 8.12 -38.35
N PRO A 414 -1.19 8.00 -38.75
CA PRO A 414 -0.81 7.82 -40.15
C PRO A 414 -1.17 6.39 -40.63
N TYR A 415 -1.46 6.22 -41.93
CA TYR A 415 -1.61 4.88 -42.52
C TYR A 415 -0.29 4.11 -42.45
N PRO A 416 -0.31 2.78 -42.24
CA PRO A 416 0.91 1.98 -42.20
C PRO A 416 1.58 1.93 -43.58
N ASP A 417 2.86 2.34 -43.66
CA ASP A 417 3.65 2.26 -44.89
C ASP A 417 4.16 0.83 -45.11
N SER A 418 4.04 0.33 -46.35
CA SER A 418 4.55 -0.99 -46.77
C SER A 418 6.08 -1.01 -46.96
N SER A 419 6.71 0.17 -47.03
CA SER A 419 8.17 0.32 -47.12
C SER A 419 8.75 0.68 -45.77
N SER A 420 9.42 -0.28 -45.12
CA SER A 420 10.09 -0.07 -43.84
C SER A 420 11.28 0.89 -44.00
N VAL A 421 11.11 2.17 -43.68
CA VAL A 421 12.25 3.06 -43.48
C VAL A 421 12.84 2.79 -42.10
N ILE A 422 13.99 2.12 -42.08
CA ILE A 422 14.77 1.93 -40.86
C ILE A 422 15.44 3.27 -40.55
N LEU A 423 14.88 4.03 -39.61
CA LEU A 423 15.59 5.16 -39.01
C LEU A 423 16.65 4.60 -38.06
N THR A 424 17.86 4.39 -38.57
CA THR A 424 19.06 4.16 -37.76
C THR A 424 19.42 5.46 -37.04
N ASN A 425 19.03 5.57 -35.76
CA ASN A 425 19.45 6.67 -34.92
C ASN A 425 20.94 6.55 -34.59
N GLN A 426 21.78 7.38 -35.23
CA GLN A 426 23.12 7.72 -34.75
C GLN A 426 22.98 8.65 -33.51
N GLN A 427 23.05 8.10 -32.30
CA GLN A 427 23.17 8.88 -31.05
C GLN A 427 23.95 8.10 -29.99
N ASP A 428 25.27 7.92 -30.11
CA ASP A 428 25.97 6.93 -29.27
C ASP A 428 27.30 7.33 -28.61
N LEU A 429 27.54 8.62 -28.30
CA LEU A 429 28.67 8.96 -27.41
C LEU A 429 28.29 9.89 -26.24
N ASN A 430 27.56 10.99 -26.51
CA ASN A 430 27.12 11.91 -25.43
C ASN A 430 25.99 11.33 -24.55
N THR A 431 25.21 10.37 -25.05
CA THR A 431 24.14 9.68 -24.32
C THR A 431 24.68 8.69 -23.28
N LEU A 432 25.84 8.08 -23.54
CA LEU A 432 26.47 7.10 -22.66
C LEU A 432 27.10 7.76 -21.42
N SER A 433 27.75 8.92 -21.56
CA SER A 433 28.35 9.65 -20.43
C SER A 433 27.29 10.21 -19.48
N ILE A 434 26.20 10.76 -20.01
CA ILE A 434 25.06 11.27 -19.24
C ILE A 434 24.34 10.14 -18.49
N ASP A 435 24.15 8.97 -19.10
CA ASP A 435 23.52 7.82 -18.43
C ASP A 435 24.39 7.28 -17.29
N ASN A 436 25.72 7.23 -17.48
CA ASN A 436 26.66 6.81 -16.43
C ASN A 436 26.66 7.77 -15.23
N PHE A 437 26.73 9.08 -15.46
CA PHE A 437 26.62 10.08 -14.40
C PHE A 437 25.29 9.95 -13.64
N GLY A 438 24.18 9.80 -14.38
CA GLY A 438 22.86 9.58 -13.79
C GLY A 438 22.76 8.29 -12.98
N ARG A 439 23.50 7.23 -13.32
CA ARG A 439 23.58 5.99 -12.51
C ARG A 439 24.38 6.19 -11.23
N ILE A 440 25.54 6.86 -11.30
CA ILE A 440 26.39 7.14 -10.14
C ILE A 440 25.66 8.04 -9.14
N SER A 441 25.01 9.10 -9.61
CA SER A 441 24.20 9.99 -8.76
C SER A 441 23.08 9.22 -8.04
N ARG A 442 22.32 8.39 -8.77
CA ARG A 442 21.29 7.53 -8.17
C ARG A 442 21.87 6.55 -7.16
N PHE A 443 23.05 5.97 -7.44
CA PHE A 443 23.73 5.08 -6.50
C PHE A 443 24.04 5.80 -5.18
N ILE A 444 24.74 6.94 -5.24
CA ILE A 444 25.17 7.69 -4.04
C ILE A 444 23.95 8.11 -3.20
N VAL A 445 22.93 8.68 -3.85
CA VAL A 445 21.72 9.18 -3.17
C VAL A 445 20.96 8.04 -2.49
N LEU A 446 20.69 6.95 -3.21
CA LEU A 446 19.89 5.86 -2.66
C LEU A 446 20.65 5.05 -1.62
N PHE A 447 21.97 4.88 -1.80
CA PHE A 447 22.83 4.29 -0.78
C PHE A 447 22.84 5.13 0.50
N GLY A 448 22.97 6.47 0.38
CA GLY A 448 22.91 7.37 1.53
C GLY A 448 21.59 7.27 2.31
N PHE A 449 20.45 7.22 1.61
CA PHE A 449 19.16 6.99 2.25
C PHE A 449 19.06 5.63 2.94
N MET A 450 19.54 4.57 2.28
CA MET A 450 19.53 3.22 2.86
C MET A 450 20.42 3.13 4.10
N PHE A 451 21.60 3.74 4.06
CA PHE A 451 22.49 3.85 5.20
C PHE A 451 21.80 4.56 6.38
N GLY A 452 21.14 5.69 6.12
CA GLY A 452 20.33 6.39 7.11
C GLY A 452 19.21 5.53 7.70
N VAL A 453 18.54 4.73 6.88
CA VAL A 453 17.50 3.77 7.32
C VAL A 453 18.08 2.70 8.25
N VAL A 454 19.19 2.07 7.86
CA VAL A 454 19.85 1.03 8.69
C VAL A 454 20.31 1.63 10.00
N TRP A 455 20.97 2.79 9.95
CA TRP A 455 21.45 3.49 11.13
C TRP A 455 20.30 3.88 12.08
N TYR A 456 19.19 4.39 11.53
CA TYR A 456 18.00 4.74 12.31
C TYR A 456 17.41 3.52 13.02
N ASN A 457 17.31 2.35 12.38
CA ASN A 457 16.80 1.16 13.05
C ASN A 457 17.79 0.65 14.11
N LEU A 458 19.09 0.69 13.84
CA LEU A 458 20.12 0.24 14.76
C LEU A 458 20.11 1.04 16.07
N SER A 459 19.93 2.37 16.00
CA SER A 459 19.88 3.19 17.22
C SER A 459 18.73 2.83 18.16
N TYR A 460 17.56 2.42 17.61
CA TYR A 460 16.43 1.99 18.44
C TYR A 460 16.59 0.55 18.95
N LEU A 461 17.49 -0.24 18.36
CA LEU A 461 17.78 -1.58 18.84
C LEU A 461 18.66 -1.55 20.10
N VAL A 462 19.51 -0.54 20.26
CA VAL A 462 20.41 -0.42 21.42
C VAL A 462 19.73 0.23 22.64
N ASP A 463 18.77 1.13 22.40
CA ASP A 463 18.13 1.99 23.40
C ASP A 463 17.01 1.30 24.22
N THR A 464 17.25 0.11 24.81
CA THR A 464 16.18 -0.59 25.53
C THR A 464 16.36 -0.91 27.00
N GLU A 465 17.52 -0.79 27.66
CA GLU A 465 17.50 -1.09 29.10
C GLU A 465 18.59 -0.52 30.01
N ASP A 466 19.82 -0.25 29.55
CA ASP A 466 20.85 0.33 30.42
C ASP A 466 22.05 0.75 29.57
N LEU A 467 22.80 1.74 30.06
CA LEU A 467 24.09 2.29 29.60
C LEU A 467 24.02 3.64 28.87
N ASP A 468 24.53 4.65 29.57
CA ASP A 468 24.82 6.04 29.19
C ASP A 468 25.75 6.22 27.97
N GLU A 469 26.11 5.16 27.24
CA GLU A 469 26.94 5.27 26.06
C GLU A 469 26.48 4.23 25.04
N VAL A 470 25.91 4.68 23.91
CA VAL A 470 26.27 4.22 22.55
C VAL A 470 25.45 4.98 21.49
N LEU A 471 26.22 5.66 20.63
CA LEU A 471 25.89 6.26 19.32
C LEU A 471 24.48 6.86 19.17
N PRO A 472 24.21 8.04 19.77
CA PRO A 472 23.09 8.84 19.32
C PRO A 472 23.22 9.03 17.81
N VAL A 473 22.17 8.68 17.05
CA VAL A 473 22.10 9.09 15.65
C VAL A 473 22.35 10.57 15.64
N ASN A 474 23.39 11.02 14.93
CA ASN A 474 23.66 12.43 14.78
C ASN A 474 22.33 13.10 14.42
N LYS A 475 21.94 14.13 15.19
CA LYS A 475 20.64 14.78 15.06
C LYS A 475 20.32 15.12 13.60
N SER A 476 21.33 15.52 12.84
CA SER A 476 21.23 15.81 11.40
C SER A 476 20.78 14.60 10.57
N ILE A 477 21.33 13.40 10.80
CA ILE A 477 20.94 12.17 10.10
C ILE A 477 19.51 11.78 10.51
N SER A 478 19.19 11.86 11.80
CA SER A 478 17.83 11.55 12.31
C SER A 478 16.79 12.50 11.71
N ASP A 479 17.10 13.80 11.63
CA ASP A 479 16.24 14.82 11.06
C ASP A 479 16.07 14.62 9.55
N VAL A 480 17.13 14.28 8.81
CA VAL A 480 17.01 13.94 7.38
C VAL A 480 16.07 12.75 7.19
N VAL A 481 16.28 11.64 7.92
CA VAL A 481 15.42 10.45 7.85
C VAL A 481 13.97 10.78 8.24
N ARG A 482 13.76 11.69 9.20
CA ARG A 482 12.44 12.16 9.62
C ARG A 482 11.75 13.00 8.55
N ILE A 483 12.45 13.98 8.00
CA ILE A 483 11.96 14.90 6.96
C ILE A 483 11.55 14.15 5.70
N VAL A 484 12.37 13.19 5.27
CA VAL A 484 12.08 12.38 4.07
C VAL A 484 11.13 11.21 4.35
N GLY A 485 10.57 11.11 5.55
CA GLY A 485 9.55 10.11 5.87
C GLY A 485 10.06 8.66 5.91
N LEU A 486 11.35 8.44 6.11
CA LEU A 486 11.96 7.11 6.19
C LEU A 486 12.12 6.58 7.62
N TRP A 487 11.70 7.36 8.62
CA TRP A 487 11.71 6.94 10.02
C TRP A 487 10.86 5.69 10.23
N GLN A 488 11.39 4.68 10.89
CA GLN A 488 10.71 3.39 11.01
C GLN A 488 11.24 2.59 12.20
N ARG A 489 10.40 1.73 12.74
CA ARG A 489 10.72 0.78 13.80
C ARG A 489 9.76 -0.40 13.71
N TRP A 490 10.27 -1.62 13.86
CA TRP A 490 9.53 -2.86 13.58
C TRP A 490 9.35 -3.68 14.86
N GLN A 491 8.50 -3.18 15.76
CA GLN A 491 8.34 -3.71 17.14
C GLN A 491 6.95 -4.31 17.41
N LEU A 492 6.27 -4.84 16.39
CA LEU A 492 4.98 -5.48 16.61
C LEU A 492 5.19 -6.76 17.44
N PHE A 493 4.56 -6.81 18.62
CA PHE A 493 4.73 -7.87 19.61
C PHE A 493 6.18 -8.04 20.13
N ALA A 494 6.97 -6.96 20.12
CA ALA A 494 8.35 -6.96 20.59
C ALA A 494 8.59 -5.87 21.66
N PRO A 495 9.55 -6.06 22.59
CA PRO A 495 10.27 -7.32 22.82
C PRO A 495 9.36 -8.43 23.34
N TYR A 496 8.24 -8.08 23.98
CA TYR A 496 7.19 -9.02 24.39
C TYR A 496 5.88 -8.67 23.67
N PRO A 497 5.00 -9.65 23.38
CA PRO A 497 3.61 -9.36 23.11
C PRO A 497 3.04 -8.52 24.25
N ARG A 498 2.08 -7.64 23.92
CA ARG A 498 1.33 -6.96 24.99
C ARG A 498 0.58 -8.03 25.77
N THR A 499 0.58 -7.89 27.09
CA THR A 499 -0.19 -8.73 28.02
C THR A 499 -1.39 -8.00 28.57
N ILE A 500 -1.69 -6.80 28.07
CA ILE A 500 -2.85 -5.99 28.46
C ILE A 500 -3.66 -5.68 27.22
N ASP A 501 -4.94 -6.02 27.27
CA ASP A 501 -5.91 -5.70 26.24
C ASP A 501 -7.11 -4.96 26.81
N GLY A 502 -7.57 -3.91 26.13
CA GLY A 502 -8.57 -3.01 26.69
C GLY A 502 -9.15 -2.02 25.70
N TRP A 503 -10.11 -1.23 26.19
CA TRP A 503 -10.81 -0.19 25.42
C TRP A 503 -11.08 1.03 26.31
N ILE A 504 -11.51 2.13 25.66
CA ILE A 504 -11.87 3.36 26.35
C ILE A 504 -13.37 3.39 26.60
N VAL A 505 -13.75 3.75 27.83
CA VAL A 505 -15.11 4.11 28.23
C VAL A 505 -15.08 5.59 28.63
N ALA A 506 -16.04 6.39 28.16
CA ALA A 506 -16.03 7.84 28.38
C ALA A 506 -17.33 8.29 29.08
N PRO A 507 -17.56 7.95 30.36
CA PRO A 507 -18.76 8.37 31.07
C PRO A 507 -18.82 9.90 31.19
N GLY A 508 -19.91 10.48 30.71
CA GLY A 508 -20.23 11.90 30.85
C GLY A 508 -21.41 12.10 31.77
N LYS A 509 -21.28 13.02 32.73
CA LYS A 509 -22.32 13.38 33.68
C LYS A 509 -22.94 14.72 33.30
N PHE A 510 -24.24 14.72 33.11
CA PHE A 510 -25.02 15.93 32.79
C PHE A 510 -25.55 16.59 34.05
N GLU A 511 -25.93 17.87 33.91
CA GLU A 511 -26.48 18.69 35.00
C GLU A 511 -27.81 18.16 35.56
N ASP A 512 -28.58 17.45 34.74
CA ASP A 512 -29.84 16.78 35.13
C ASP A 512 -29.62 15.46 35.88
N GLY A 513 -28.36 15.07 36.10
CA GLY A 513 -27.97 13.83 36.76
C GLY A 513 -27.86 12.62 35.82
N THR A 514 -28.24 12.75 34.54
CA THR A 514 -28.10 11.65 33.57
C THR A 514 -26.63 11.37 33.28
N THR A 515 -26.32 10.09 33.01
CA THR A 515 -24.98 9.65 32.65
C THR A 515 -25.04 8.72 31.45
N ILE A 516 -24.23 9.01 30.43
CA ILE A 516 -24.10 8.17 29.23
C ILE A 516 -22.61 7.97 28.91
N ASP A 517 -22.28 6.91 28.18
CA ASP A 517 -20.96 6.79 27.56
C ASP A 517 -20.92 7.67 26.31
N LEU A 518 -20.13 8.74 26.37
CA LEU A 518 -20.02 9.73 25.30
C LEU A 518 -19.42 9.13 24.02
N ARG A 519 -18.72 7.98 24.11
CA ARG A 519 -18.13 7.28 22.94
C ARG A 519 -19.18 6.55 22.10
N THR A 520 -20.19 6.00 22.75
CA THR A 520 -21.22 5.17 22.11
C THR A 520 -22.57 5.87 22.01
N GLY A 521 -22.83 6.88 22.85
CA GLY A 521 -24.13 7.54 22.98
C GLY A 521 -25.15 6.73 23.78
N ASN A 522 -24.75 5.59 24.33
CA ASN A 522 -25.64 4.67 25.06
C ASN A 522 -25.37 4.74 26.58
N SER A 523 -26.17 4.00 27.35
CA SER A 523 -25.85 3.74 28.76
C SER A 523 -24.45 3.15 28.87
N VAL A 524 -23.71 3.58 29.89
CA VAL A 524 -22.36 3.08 30.16
C VAL A 524 -22.42 1.56 30.29
N ASN A 525 -21.72 0.85 29.40
CA ASN A 525 -21.65 -0.60 29.39
C ASN A 525 -20.20 -1.08 29.34
N ASP A 526 -20.05 -2.36 29.67
CA ASP A 526 -18.76 -2.98 29.93
C ASP A 526 -18.31 -3.90 28.80
N GLU A 527 -18.90 -3.76 27.62
CA GLU A 527 -18.59 -4.62 26.48
C GLU A 527 -17.46 -4.02 25.63
N MET A 528 -16.44 -4.84 25.34
CA MET A 528 -15.35 -4.44 24.45
C MET A 528 -15.87 -4.27 23.03
N LYS A 529 -15.79 -3.04 22.51
CA LYS A 529 -16.05 -2.78 21.09
C LYS A 529 -14.93 -3.34 20.22
N ARG A 530 -15.25 -4.32 19.36
CA ARG A 530 -14.28 -4.93 18.45
C ARG A 530 -14.38 -4.35 17.04
N TRP A 531 -13.22 -4.06 16.45
CA TRP A 531 -13.09 -3.58 15.07
C TRP A 531 -12.25 -4.57 14.28
N PHE A 532 -12.89 -5.28 13.36
CA PHE A 532 -12.23 -6.30 12.54
C PHE A 532 -11.88 -5.78 11.14
N TRP A 533 -12.76 -4.96 10.56
CA TRP A 533 -12.61 -4.40 9.21
C TRP A 533 -13.06 -2.95 9.16
N GLY A 534 -12.72 -2.29 8.05
CA GLY A 534 -13.22 -0.96 7.74
C GLY A 534 -12.40 0.19 8.36
N PRO A 535 -12.90 1.43 8.23
CA PRO A 535 -12.21 2.64 8.66
C PRO A 535 -12.10 2.72 10.20
N GLY A 536 -13.07 2.17 10.93
CA GLY A 536 -13.13 2.23 12.39
C GLY A 536 -11.92 1.63 13.12
N MET A 537 -11.12 0.78 12.48
CA MET A 537 -9.86 0.28 13.06
C MET A 537 -8.85 1.37 13.44
N ARG A 538 -8.94 2.58 12.87
CA ARG A 538 -8.11 3.73 13.27
C ARG A 538 -8.37 4.14 14.73
N TRP A 539 -9.62 4.01 15.18
CA TRP A 539 -10.01 4.32 16.57
C TRP A 539 -9.27 3.46 17.58
N LYS A 540 -9.20 2.16 17.33
CA LYS A 540 -8.44 1.23 18.17
C LYS A 540 -6.99 1.68 18.35
N LYS A 541 -6.33 2.13 17.28
CA LYS A 541 -4.93 2.58 17.37
C LYS A 541 -4.80 3.88 18.16
N TYR A 542 -5.76 4.79 17.98
CA TYR A 542 -5.84 6.04 18.73
C TYR A 542 -6.03 5.79 20.23
N GLU A 543 -7.00 4.98 20.59
CA GLU A 543 -7.33 4.59 21.98
C GLU A 543 -6.16 3.86 22.65
N ALA A 544 -5.52 2.92 21.94
CA ALA A 544 -4.34 2.21 22.45
C ALA A 544 -3.13 3.13 22.74
N ASN A 545 -3.09 4.33 22.17
CA ASN A 545 -2.06 5.33 22.47
C ASN A 545 -2.42 6.14 23.74
N LEU A 546 -3.70 6.38 24.03
CA LEU A 546 -4.13 7.20 25.18
C LEU A 546 -3.71 6.64 26.55
N TYR A 547 -3.49 5.33 26.65
CA TYR A 547 -3.00 4.74 27.89
C TYR A 547 -1.65 5.33 28.34
N ARG A 548 -0.84 5.85 27.41
CA ARG A 548 0.47 6.44 27.73
C ARG A 548 0.32 7.76 28.50
N LYS A 549 1.02 7.86 29.64
CA LYS A 549 1.01 9.04 30.53
C LYS A 549 1.40 10.35 29.82
N GLN A 550 2.29 10.28 28.82
CA GLN A 550 2.84 11.42 28.10
C GLN A 550 1.84 12.16 27.20
N TYR A 551 0.66 11.60 26.90
CA TYR A 551 -0.30 12.21 25.98
C TYR A 551 -1.44 12.96 26.67
N LYS A 552 -1.11 13.75 27.70
CA LYS A 552 -2.10 14.60 28.42
C LYS A 552 -2.87 15.52 27.48
N SER A 553 -2.19 16.13 26.51
CA SER A 553 -2.84 17.05 25.56
C SER A 553 -3.85 16.37 24.65
N ILE A 554 -3.62 15.11 24.26
CA ILE A 554 -4.56 14.33 23.46
C ILE A 554 -5.81 13.98 24.30
N LYS A 555 -5.61 13.60 25.56
CA LYS A 555 -6.70 13.35 26.52
C LYS A 555 -7.54 14.61 26.75
N PHE A 556 -6.88 15.74 26.93
CA PHE A 556 -7.54 17.05 27.03
C PHE A 556 -8.33 17.38 25.76
N ALA A 557 -7.72 17.24 24.58
CA ALA A 557 -8.37 17.52 23.30
C ALA A 557 -9.62 16.68 23.08
N TRP A 558 -9.57 15.39 23.44
CA TRP A 558 -10.73 14.51 23.40
C TRP A 558 -11.81 14.96 24.39
N ALA A 559 -11.45 15.24 25.64
CA ALA A 559 -12.44 15.68 26.62
C ALA A 559 -13.11 17.02 26.21
N ALA A 560 -12.30 17.97 25.75
CA ALA A 560 -12.77 19.26 25.25
C ALA A 560 -13.67 19.12 24.01
N TYR A 561 -13.42 18.11 23.16
CA TYR A 561 -14.31 17.78 22.05
C TYR A 561 -15.75 17.52 22.53
N TYR A 562 -15.93 16.68 23.56
CA TYR A 562 -17.29 16.37 24.04
C TYR A 562 -17.96 17.55 24.72
N CYS A 563 -17.22 18.34 25.53
CA CYS A 563 -17.77 19.58 26.08
C CYS A 563 -18.26 20.51 24.97
N ARG A 564 -17.47 20.70 23.91
CA ARG A 564 -17.89 21.50 22.75
C ARG A 564 -19.09 20.88 22.03
N TYR A 565 -19.08 19.57 21.79
CA TYR A 565 -20.14 18.89 21.07
C TYR A 565 -21.50 19.04 21.78
N TYR A 566 -21.57 18.66 23.05
CA TYR A 566 -22.83 18.70 23.80
C TYR A 566 -23.26 20.12 24.21
N ASN A 567 -22.31 20.98 24.59
CA ASN A 567 -22.67 22.29 25.16
C ASN A 567 -22.72 23.41 24.12
N VAL A 568 -22.03 23.28 22.99
CA VAL A 568 -21.99 24.32 21.95
C VAL A 568 -22.71 23.86 20.68
N ILE A 569 -22.44 22.65 20.18
CA ILE A 569 -23.03 22.18 18.91
C ILE A 569 -24.49 21.76 19.10
N GLU A 570 -24.77 20.90 20.08
CA GLU A 570 -26.17 20.55 20.43
C GLU A 570 -26.92 21.70 21.12
N SER A 571 -26.21 22.75 21.55
CA SER A 571 -26.80 23.94 22.18
C SER A 571 -27.71 23.62 23.37
N ARG A 572 -27.32 22.66 24.22
CA ARG A 572 -28.10 22.26 25.39
C ARG A 572 -28.29 23.43 26.37
N SER A 573 -29.50 23.57 26.88
CA SER A 573 -29.87 24.59 27.87
C SER A 573 -29.21 24.34 29.23
N GLN A 574 -29.03 25.40 30.02
CA GLN A 574 -28.63 25.26 31.42
C GLN A 574 -29.59 24.33 32.18
N GLY A 575 -29.03 23.42 32.97
CA GLY A 575 -29.75 22.33 33.63
C GLY A 575 -29.66 20.99 32.88
N SER A 576 -29.29 20.97 31.59
CA SER A 576 -29.12 19.74 30.80
C SER A 576 -27.76 19.65 30.09
N ARG A 577 -26.81 20.54 30.43
CA ARG A 577 -25.47 20.57 29.82
C ARG A 577 -24.61 19.42 30.33
N LEU A 578 -23.59 19.04 29.55
CA LEU A 578 -22.54 18.15 30.02
C LEU A 578 -21.68 18.91 31.05
N ALA A 579 -21.71 18.47 32.31
CA ALA A 579 -20.99 19.11 33.40
C ALA A 579 -19.56 18.59 33.50
N THR A 580 -19.41 17.27 33.59
CA THR A 580 -18.11 16.60 33.74
C THR A 580 -18.04 15.35 32.87
N LEU A 581 -16.82 14.92 32.57
CA LEU A 581 -16.59 13.63 31.94
C LEU A 581 -15.27 13.02 32.43
N GLU A 582 -15.22 11.69 32.40
CA GLU A 582 -14.01 10.94 32.69
C GLU A 582 -13.64 10.07 31.49
N LEU A 583 -12.35 9.81 31.30
CA LEU A 583 -11.87 8.82 30.34
C LEU A 583 -11.30 7.66 31.12
N HIS A 584 -11.92 6.50 31.00
CA HIS A 584 -11.52 5.26 31.67
C HIS A 584 -10.92 4.31 30.64
N TYR A 585 -9.84 3.63 31.01
CA TYR A 585 -9.31 2.50 30.26
C TYR A 585 -9.69 1.23 31.01
N ARG A 586 -10.57 0.46 30.42
CA ARG A 586 -10.97 -0.85 30.94
C ARG A 586 -10.17 -1.92 30.23
N PHE A 587 -9.52 -2.78 30.98
CA PHE A 587 -8.57 -3.73 30.43
C PHE A 587 -8.52 -5.03 31.21
N ARG A 588 -7.98 -6.07 30.58
CA ARG A 588 -7.70 -7.35 31.20
C ARG A 588 -6.28 -7.76 30.87
N ARG A 589 -5.65 -8.42 31.84
CA ARG A 589 -4.33 -9.02 31.66
C ARG A 589 -4.44 -10.40 31.03
N SER A 590 -3.53 -10.71 30.12
CA SER A 590 -3.33 -12.08 29.65
C SER A 590 -2.99 -12.97 30.83
N HIS A 591 -3.44 -14.22 30.77
CA HIS A 591 -3.17 -15.26 31.77
C HIS A 591 -2.11 -16.22 31.25
N ALA A 592 -1.41 -16.92 32.14
CA ALA A 592 -0.47 -17.96 31.74
C ALA A 592 -1.24 -19.20 31.23
N PRO A 593 -0.57 -20.12 30.49
CA PRO A 593 -1.15 -21.41 30.16
C PRO A 593 -1.69 -22.11 31.42
N GLU A 594 -2.86 -22.73 31.30
CA GLU A 594 -3.54 -23.48 32.39
C GLU A 594 -4.05 -22.64 33.57
N GLU A 595 -3.84 -21.32 33.56
CA GLU A 595 -4.49 -20.41 34.52
C GLU A 595 -5.88 -19.95 34.03
N ASP A 596 -6.74 -19.60 34.98
CA ASP A 596 -8.04 -19.01 34.72
C ASP A 596 -7.94 -17.60 34.11
N LEU A 597 -9.02 -17.17 33.45
CA LEU A 597 -9.11 -15.82 32.89
C LEU A 597 -9.08 -14.76 34.00
N ASN A 598 -8.15 -13.82 33.91
CA ASN A 598 -8.13 -12.65 34.78
C ASN A 598 -9.42 -11.81 34.67
N GLU A 599 -9.77 -11.12 35.75
CA GLU A 599 -10.87 -10.15 35.76
C GLU A 599 -10.54 -8.85 35.00
N TYR A 600 -11.57 -8.07 34.67
CA TYR A 600 -11.39 -6.74 34.08
C TYR A 600 -11.05 -5.70 35.16
N GLU A 601 -9.95 -4.99 34.96
CA GLU A 601 -9.52 -3.83 35.73
C GLU A 601 -9.93 -2.53 35.04
N THR A 602 -10.07 -1.43 35.80
CA THR A 602 -10.35 -0.09 35.26
C THR A 602 -9.34 0.93 35.77
N SER A 603 -8.77 1.72 34.87
CA SER A 603 -7.87 2.83 35.18
C SER A 603 -8.45 4.16 34.68
N VAL A 604 -8.52 5.15 35.57
CA VAL A 604 -8.92 6.52 35.19
C VAL A 604 -7.76 7.21 34.49
N LEU A 605 -7.91 7.51 33.21
CA LEU A 605 -6.88 8.16 32.40
C LEU A 605 -6.94 9.69 32.47
N TRP A 606 -8.14 10.24 32.65
CA TRP A 606 -8.41 11.68 32.61
C TRP A 606 -9.73 12.03 33.30
N LYS A 607 -9.78 13.17 33.98
CA LYS A 607 -11.01 13.80 34.48
C LYS A 607 -11.09 15.22 33.93
N HIS A 608 -12.26 15.62 33.51
CA HIS A 608 -12.46 16.92 32.87
C HIS A 608 -13.78 17.56 33.29
N TRP A 609 -13.74 18.88 33.40
CA TRP A 609 -14.87 19.72 33.76
C TRP A 609 -15.12 20.69 32.62
N CYS A 610 -16.35 20.70 32.11
CA CYS A 610 -16.72 21.60 31.02
C CYS A 610 -16.92 23.05 31.50
N PHE A 611 -17.22 23.23 32.80
CA PHE A 611 -17.36 24.53 33.45
C PHE A 611 -16.59 24.55 34.78
N SER A 612 -16.04 25.71 35.14
CA SER A 612 -15.23 25.89 36.34
C SER A 612 -16.02 25.67 37.64
N GLU A 613 -17.32 25.94 37.64
CA GLU A 613 -18.21 25.78 38.80
C GLU A 613 -18.35 24.34 39.30
N TYR A 614 -18.01 23.34 38.47
CA TYR A 614 -18.06 21.93 38.85
C TYR A 614 -16.71 21.39 39.36
N LYS A 615 -15.67 22.23 39.40
CA LYS A 615 -14.34 21.85 39.87
C LYS A 615 -14.32 21.84 41.40
N TYR A 616 -14.45 20.65 41.98
CA TYR A 616 -14.39 20.42 43.43
C TYR A 616 -12.98 20.56 43.99
#